data_AF-A0A538SBU4-F1
#
_entry.id   AF-A0A538SBU4-F1
#
_cell.length_a   1.000
_cell.length_b   1.000
_cell.length_c   1.000
_cell.angle_alpha   90.00
_cell.angle_beta   90.00
_cell.angle_gamma   90.00
#
_symmetry.space_group_name_H-M   'P 1'
#
loop_
_entity.id
_entity.type
_entity.pdbx_description
1 polymer ?
#
loop_
_entity_poly.entity_id
_entity_poly.type
_entity_poly.pdbx_seq_one_letter_code
_entity_poly.pdbx_strand_id
1 'polypeptide(L)'
;MSRIDRSSSSRRWSGPLLAAALAVLVVGAAIVVVAGLLAIAHRPPPGGASSPSLGVGAATRTSIGFRTPELLAEHYRKHGGEFGDITREEYLHRAQSLRDTRPGGPVLELTRRDRVIVRFDRASGAFLAFDPDGTIRTFFKPRQGEVYFQRERMRR
;
A
#
# COMPACT_ATOMS: atom_id res chain seq x y z
N MET A 1 -46.32 54.88 -33.02
CA MET A 1 -45.75 53.71 -32.32
C MET A 1 -44.36 53.43 -32.86
N SER A 2 -43.32 53.93 -32.18
CA SER A 2 -42.36 53.13 -31.37
C SER A 2 -41.36 52.35 -32.23
N ARG A 3 -40.22 52.96 -32.63
CA ARG A 3 -38.92 52.99 -31.89
C ARG A 3 -38.43 51.59 -31.46
N ILE A 4 -37.45 51.04 -32.17
CA ILE A 4 -36.03 50.93 -31.75
C ILE A 4 -35.28 49.99 -32.71
N ASP A 5 -34.21 50.57 -33.25
CA ASP A 5 -33.13 50.00 -34.04
C ASP A 5 -32.29 49.00 -33.20
N ARG A 6 -31.93 47.84 -33.76
CA ARG A 6 -31.14 46.82 -33.07
C ARG A 6 -29.78 46.66 -33.75
N SER A 7 -28.93 47.66 -33.57
CA SER A 7 -27.49 47.52 -33.76
C SER A 7 -26.89 46.78 -32.56
N SER A 8 -26.34 45.58 -32.81
CA SER A 8 -25.56 44.84 -31.80
C SER A 8 -24.10 44.81 -32.22
N SER A 9 -23.38 45.84 -31.81
CA SER A 9 -21.93 45.90 -31.80
C SER A 9 -21.41 45.53 -30.39
N SER A 10 -20.71 44.40 -30.28
CA SER A 10 -19.84 44.12 -29.14
C SER A 10 -18.71 43.19 -29.63
N ARG A 11 -17.53 43.77 -29.85
CA ARG A 11 -16.42 43.95 -28.90
C ARG A 11 -15.53 42.71 -28.83
N ARG A 12 -14.49 42.75 -29.66
CA ARG A 12 -13.23 42.02 -29.48
C ARG A 12 -12.65 42.38 -28.11
N TRP A 13 -12.42 41.38 -27.26
CA TRP A 13 -11.67 41.54 -26.01
C TRP A 13 -10.41 40.69 -26.10
N SER A 14 -9.29 41.37 -26.25
CA SER A 14 -7.93 40.86 -26.06
C SER A 14 -7.43 41.41 -24.72
N GLY A 15 -6.88 40.57 -23.83
CA GLY A 15 -6.23 41.05 -22.61
C GLY A 15 -5.55 39.94 -21.80
N PRO A 16 -4.49 40.25 -21.01
CA PRO A 16 -3.24 39.49 -21.00
C PRO A 16 -2.95 38.65 -19.74
N LEU A 17 -1.90 37.81 -19.84
CA LEU A 17 -1.22 37.10 -18.77
C LEU A 17 -0.70 38.05 -17.67
N LEU A 18 -0.85 37.67 -16.40
CA LEU A 18 -0.07 38.22 -15.27
C LEU A 18 0.24 37.12 -14.24
N ALA A 19 1.35 37.33 -13.55
CA ALA A 19 2.23 36.35 -12.98
C ALA A 19 2.10 36.17 -11.45
N ALA A 20 2.80 35.13 -10.97
CA ALA A 20 3.60 35.05 -9.75
C ALA A 20 2.96 35.14 -8.34
N ALA A 21 3.12 34.02 -7.63
CA ALA A 21 3.77 33.85 -6.31
C ALA A 21 3.16 34.48 -5.05
N LEU A 22 2.97 33.63 -4.02
CA LEU A 22 3.40 33.96 -2.66
C LEU A 22 3.70 32.68 -1.85
N ALA A 23 4.86 32.65 -1.21
CA ALA A 23 5.35 31.64 -0.29
C ALA A 23 5.19 32.15 1.15
N VAL A 24 4.94 31.26 2.13
CA VAL A 24 5.38 31.46 3.54
C VAL A 24 5.68 30.10 4.19
N LEU A 25 6.84 30.08 4.82
CA LEU A 25 7.60 29.03 5.53
C LEU A 25 7.17 28.96 7.02
N VAL A 26 7.54 27.90 7.77
CA VAL A 26 8.14 27.95 9.14
C VAL A 26 8.13 26.59 9.86
N VAL A 27 9.36 26.07 10.08
CA VAL A 27 9.96 25.48 11.31
C VAL A 27 9.25 24.28 11.97
N GLY A 28 9.87 23.16 12.32
CA GLY A 28 11.27 22.82 12.58
C GLY A 28 11.34 22.06 13.92
N ALA A 29 12.01 20.91 13.95
CA ALA A 29 12.59 20.34 15.18
C ALA A 29 13.54 19.20 14.80
N ALA A 30 14.82 19.52 14.82
CA ALA A 30 15.90 18.54 14.86
C ALA A 30 15.91 17.85 16.23
N ILE A 31 16.08 16.53 16.26
CA ILE A 31 16.47 15.82 17.48
C ILE A 31 17.83 15.19 17.18
N VAL A 32 18.88 15.90 17.58
CA VAL A 32 20.22 15.36 17.79
C VAL A 32 20.41 15.30 19.29
N VAL A 33 20.55 14.10 19.85
CA VAL A 33 21.06 13.89 21.21
C VAL A 33 22.30 13.02 21.09
N VAL A 34 23.44 13.61 21.41
CA VAL A 34 24.76 12.99 21.46
C VAL A 34 25.22 12.95 22.93
N ALA A 35 25.99 11.91 23.23
CA ALA A 35 26.99 11.76 24.30
C ALA A 35 26.61 10.90 25.52
N GLY A 36 27.49 9.92 25.79
CA GLY A 36 27.49 9.17 27.04
C GLY A 36 28.42 7.95 27.04
N LEU A 37 29.67 8.08 26.58
CA LEU A 37 30.73 7.09 26.81
C LEU A 37 31.15 7.16 28.28
N LEU A 38 30.86 6.11 29.05
CA LEU A 38 31.63 5.82 30.26
C LEU A 38 31.88 4.31 30.33
N ALA A 39 33.11 3.93 29.99
CA ALA A 39 33.64 2.62 30.26
C ALA A 39 33.87 2.49 31.77
N ILE A 40 33.10 1.63 32.42
CA ILE A 40 33.48 1.02 33.69
C ILE A 40 33.38 -0.49 33.46
N ALA A 41 34.45 -1.20 33.81
CA ALA A 41 34.56 -2.63 33.72
C ALA A 41 33.73 -3.28 34.84
N HIS A 42 32.76 -4.13 34.48
CA HIS A 42 32.04 -4.98 35.42
C HIS A 42 31.91 -6.37 34.79
N ARG A 43 32.56 -7.33 35.43
CA ARG A 43 32.68 -8.75 35.11
C ARG A 43 31.32 -9.41 34.78
N PRO A 44 31.23 -10.29 33.76
CA PRO A 44 30.00 -11.04 33.50
C PRO A 44 29.78 -12.13 34.57
N PRO A 45 28.54 -12.39 35.02
CA PRO A 45 28.24 -13.56 35.85
C PRO A 45 28.31 -14.84 35.00
N PRO A 46 28.89 -15.95 35.51
CA PRO A 46 28.80 -17.24 34.85
C PRO A 46 27.45 -17.90 35.15
N GLY A 47 26.82 -18.49 34.13
CA GLY A 47 25.93 -19.63 34.31
C GLY A 47 24.50 -19.30 34.75
N GLY A 48 23.69 -18.86 33.79
CA GLY A 48 22.24 -19.08 33.82
C GLY A 48 21.84 -19.54 32.42
N ALA A 49 21.49 -20.81 32.28
CA ALA A 49 21.10 -21.41 31.01
C ALA A 49 19.84 -20.73 30.46
N SER A 50 20.02 -19.75 29.57
CA SER A 50 18.98 -19.31 28.66
C SER A 50 18.72 -20.46 27.70
N SER A 51 17.65 -21.20 27.98
CA SER A 51 17.08 -22.19 27.06
C SER A 51 16.93 -21.53 25.68
N PRO A 52 17.33 -22.19 24.59
CA PRO A 52 17.00 -21.70 23.27
C PRO A 52 15.48 -21.82 23.12
N SER A 53 14.74 -20.73 23.35
CA SER A 53 13.43 -20.63 22.73
C SER A 53 13.72 -20.64 21.24
N LEU A 54 13.50 -21.78 20.60
CA LEU A 54 13.47 -21.92 19.16
C LEU A 54 12.45 -20.89 18.67
N GLY A 55 12.94 -19.71 18.33
CA GLY A 55 12.25 -18.76 17.49
C GLY A 55 12.08 -19.45 16.15
N VAL A 56 11.01 -20.22 16.02
CA VAL A 56 10.60 -20.83 14.76
C VAL A 56 10.32 -19.68 13.81
N GLY A 57 11.33 -19.37 13.00
CA GLY A 57 11.18 -18.87 11.64
C GLY A 57 10.33 -17.61 11.48
N ALA A 58 10.88 -16.45 11.85
CA ALA A 58 10.72 -15.27 11.00
C ALA A 58 11.63 -15.37 9.75
N ALA A 59 11.92 -16.59 9.28
CA ALA A 59 12.56 -16.87 8.00
C ALA A 59 11.54 -16.54 6.90
N THR A 60 11.56 -15.29 6.47
CA THR A 60 11.27 -14.83 5.11
C THR A 60 10.01 -15.40 4.46
N ARG A 61 8.82 -15.14 5.05
CA ARG A 61 7.53 -15.31 4.34
C ARG A 61 7.54 -14.63 2.97
N THR A 62 8.35 -13.59 2.78
CA THR A 62 8.57 -12.89 1.51
C THR A 62 8.98 -13.82 0.36
N SER A 63 9.54 -15.00 0.60
CA SER A 63 9.82 -15.98 -0.46
C SER A 63 8.56 -16.69 -1.00
N ILE A 64 7.51 -16.81 -0.18
CA ILE A 64 6.28 -17.50 -0.57
C ILE A 64 5.53 -16.58 -1.54
N GLY A 65 5.06 -17.11 -2.66
CA GLY A 65 4.38 -16.35 -3.72
C GLY A 65 3.08 -17.02 -4.14
N PHE A 66 2.79 -16.98 -5.44
CA PHE A 66 1.77 -17.86 -6.02
C PHE A 66 2.22 -19.32 -5.94
N ARG A 67 1.25 -20.24 -5.96
CA ARG A 67 1.50 -21.68 -5.86
C ARG A 67 2.47 -22.20 -6.93
N THR A 68 2.40 -21.67 -8.14
CA THR A 68 3.35 -21.99 -9.22
C THR A 68 3.73 -20.74 -10.02
N PRO A 69 4.88 -20.75 -10.72
CA PRO A 69 5.27 -19.66 -11.62
C PRO A 69 4.27 -19.40 -12.75
N GLU A 70 3.60 -20.45 -13.24
CA GLU A 70 2.59 -20.35 -14.31
C GLU A 70 1.35 -19.59 -13.82
N LEU A 71 0.92 -19.84 -12.58
CA LEU A 71 -0.19 -19.10 -11.97
C LEU A 71 0.17 -17.63 -11.76
N LEU A 72 1.40 -17.32 -11.35
CA LEU A 72 1.89 -15.94 -11.29
C LEU A 72 1.85 -15.29 -12.69
N ALA A 73 2.37 -15.97 -13.71
CA ALA A 73 2.39 -15.45 -15.08
C ALA A 73 0.98 -15.21 -15.63
N GLU A 74 0.04 -16.13 -15.36
CA GLU A 74 -1.36 -15.98 -15.74
C GLU A 74 -2.02 -14.80 -15.03
N HIS A 75 -1.84 -14.67 -13.72
CA HIS A 75 -2.38 -13.56 -12.94
C HIS A 75 -1.80 -12.22 -13.37
N TYR A 76 -0.49 -12.15 -13.58
CA TYR A 76 0.17 -10.94 -14.08
C TYR A 76 -0.36 -10.55 -15.47
N ARG A 77 -0.57 -11.49 -16.39
CA ARG A 77 -1.15 -11.19 -17.70
C ARG A 77 -2.56 -10.60 -17.60
N LYS A 78 -3.36 -11.03 -16.62
CA LYS A 78 -4.75 -10.55 -16.43
C LYS A 78 -4.82 -9.22 -15.67
N HIS A 79 -3.98 -9.06 -14.65
CA HIS A 79 -4.14 -7.98 -13.65
C HIS A 79 -2.93 -7.06 -13.52
N GLY A 80 -1.78 -7.39 -14.11
CA GLY A 80 -0.54 -6.61 -14.00
C GLY A 80 -0.73 -5.15 -14.42
N GLY A 81 -1.42 -4.93 -15.54
CA GLY A 81 -1.72 -3.60 -16.06
C GLY A 81 -2.60 -2.72 -15.16
N GLU A 82 -3.33 -3.31 -14.20
CA GLU A 82 -4.11 -2.54 -13.21
C GLU A 82 -3.22 -1.77 -12.23
N PHE A 83 -1.93 -2.14 -12.17
CA PHE A 83 -0.92 -1.56 -11.28
C PHE A 83 0.06 -0.63 -12.01
N GLY A 84 -0.21 -0.31 -13.28
CA GLY A 84 0.64 0.50 -14.15
C GLY A 84 1.56 -0.36 -15.01
N ASP A 85 2.56 0.28 -15.61
CA ASP A 85 3.64 -0.40 -16.31
C ASP A 85 4.63 -0.95 -15.28
N ILE A 86 4.40 -2.19 -14.85
CA ILE A 86 5.23 -2.89 -13.87
C ILE A 86 5.64 -4.25 -14.41
N THR A 87 6.81 -4.71 -13.99
CA THR A 87 7.29 -6.07 -14.25
C THR A 87 6.47 -7.10 -13.45
N ARG A 88 6.57 -8.37 -13.84
CA ARG A 88 5.94 -9.48 -13.13
C ARG A 88 6.52 -9.64 -11.72
N GLU A 89 7.79 -9.37 -11.56
CA GLU A 89 8.53 -9.46 -10.31
C GLU A 89 8.08 -8.35 -9.34
N GLU A 90 7.88 -7.12 -9.82
CA GLU A 90 7.28 -6.04 -9.03
C GLU A 90 5.83 -6.33 -8.65
N TYR A 91 5.06 -6.94 -9.55
CA TYR A 91 3.69 -7.38 -9.26
C TYR A 91 3.66 -8.41 -8.11
N LEU A 92 4.53 -9.42 -8.17
CA LEU A 92 4.69 -10.40 -7.09
C LEU A 92 5.11 -9.72 -5.78
N HIS A 93 6.11 -8.83 -5.83
CA HIS A 93 6.59 -8.11 -4.65
C HIS A 93 5.49 -7.26 -4.00
N ARG A 94 4.65 -6.59 -4.79
CA ARG A 94 3.50 -5.83 -4.27
C ARG A 94 2.47 -6.73 -3.59
N ALA A 95 2.18 -7.90 -4.17
CA ALA A 95 1.29 -8.88 -3.57
C ALA A 95 1.82 -9.41 -2.23
N GLN A 96 3.12 -9.75 -2.17
CA GLN A 96 3.81 -10.19 -0.95
C GLN A 96 3.86 -9.06 0.09
N SER A 97 4.12 -7.83 -0.33
CA SER A 97 4.13 -6.65 0.56
C SER A 97 2.77 -6.45 1.24
N LEU A 98 1.67 -6.56 0.48
CA LEU A 98 0.32 -6.46 1.06
C LEU A 98 0.01 -7.66 1.99
N ARG A 99 0.51 -8.86 1.67
CA ARG A 99 0.41 -10.05 2.53
C ARG A 99 1.23 -9.93 3.82
N ASP A 100 2.29 -9.16 3.82
CA ASP A 100 3.18 -9.06 4.97
C ASP A 100 2.94 -7.79 5.81
N THR A 101 2.23 -6.81 5.24
CA THR A 101 1.74 -5.61 5.95
C THR A 101 0.81 -5.98 7.11
N ARG A 102 1.02 -5.37 8.28
CA ARG A 102 0.12 -5.51 9.41
C ARG A 102 -1.25 -4.89 9.07
N PRO A 103 -2.37 -5.61 9.27
CA PRO A 103 -3.70 -5.04 9.06
C PRO A 103 -3.98 -3.92 10.06
N GLY A 104 -4.81 -2.95 9.65
CA GLY A 104 -5.07 -1.71 10.37
C GLY A 104 -4.75 -0.47 9.53
N GLY A 105 -5.32 0.67 9.90
CA GLY A 105 -5.18 1.91 9.12
C GLY A 105 -5.78 1.76 7.70
N PRO A 106 -4.98 1.89 6.62
CA PRO A 106 -5.47 1.76 5.25
C PRO A 106 -5.74 0.31 4.83
N VAL A 107 -5.21 -0.68 5.57
CA VAL A 107 -5.34 -2.10 5.21
C VAL A 107 -6.46 -2.75 6.01
N LEU A 108 -7.51 -3.16 5.30
CA LEU A 108 -8.60 -3.97 5.83
C LEU A 108 -8.27 -5.46 5.72
N GLU A 109 -8.74 -6.26 6.67
CA GLU A 109 -8.57 -7.71 6.66
C GLU A 109 -9.87 -8.41 7.05
N LEU A 110 -10.09 -9.60 6.47
CA LEU A 110 -11.08 -10.57 6.91
C LEU A 110 -10.46 -11.97 6.79
N THR A 111 -10.88 -12.88 7.66
CA THR A 111 -10.60 -14.32 7.54
C THR A 111 -11.90 -15.06 7.25
N ARG A 112 -11.90 -15.90 6.21
CA ARG A 112 -13.04 -16.72 5.80
C ARG A 112 -13.14 -18.01 6.64
N ARG A 113 -14.25 -18.75 6.51
CA ARG A 113 -14.45 -20.04 7.19
C ARG A 113 -13.40 -21.10 6.82
N ASP A 114 -12.93 -21.08 5.58
CA ASP A 114 -11.86 -21.96 5.06
C ASP A 114 -10.44 -21.51 5.47
N ARG A 115 -10.34 -20.51 6.36
CA ARG A 115 -9.10 -19.88 6.85
C ARG A 115 -8.34 -19.07 5.80
N VAL A 116 -8.91 -18.84 4.61
CA VAL A 116 -8.33 -17.88 3.65
C VAL A 116 -8.37 -16.48 4.24
N ILE A 117 -7.23 -15.80 4.18
CA ILE A 117 -7.09 -14.43 4.64
C ILE A 117 -7.21 -13.53 3.41
N VAL A 118 -8.05 -12.51 3.51
CA VAL A 118 -8.26 -11.52 2.45
C VAL A 118 -7.90 -10.16 2.99
N ARG A 119 -7.16 -9.38 2.21
CA ARG A 119 -6.82 -8.00 2.50
C ARG A 119 -7.24 -7.05 1.39
N PHE A 120 -7.57 -5.84 1.80
CA PHE A 120 -7.80 -4.73 0.89
C PHE A 120 -7.05 -3.50 1.39
N ASP A 121 -6.16 -2.95 0.56
CA ASP A 121 -5.47 -1.70 0.84
C ASP A 121 -6.22 -0.52 0.21
N ARG A 122 -6.73 0.38 1.05
CA ARG A 122 -7.43 1.60 0.65
C ARG A 122 -6.54 2.57 -0.12
N ALA A 123 -5.23 2.58 0.14
CA ALA A 123 -4.33 3.53 -0.49
C ALA A 123 -4.08 3.18 -1.96
N SER A 124 -3.79 1.90 -2.25
CA SER A 124 -3.56 1.43 -3.63
C SER A 124 -4.82 0.93 -4.34
N GLY A 125 -5.90 0.67 -3.60
CA GLY A 125 -7.09 -0.03 -4.09
C GLY A 125 -6.86 -1.52 -4.35
N ALA A 126 -5.77 -2.09 -3.83
CA ALA A 126 -5.39 -3.46 -4.10
C ALA A 126 -6.13 -4.45 -3.20
N PHE A 127 -6.56 -5.56 -3.80
CA PHE A 127 -7.19 -6.70 -3.15
C PHE A 127 -6.27 -7.91 -3.23
N LEU A 128 -6.16 -8.66 -2.15
CA LEU A 128 -5.33 -9.86 -2.02
C LEU A 128 -6.10 -10.95 -1.29
N ALA A 129 -5.96 -12.20 -1.73
CA ALA A 129 -6.33 -13.37 -0.91
C ALA A 129 -5.18 -14.38 -0.87
N PHE A 130 -4.95 -14.96 0.30
CA PHE A 130 -3.88 -15.94 0.54
C PHE A 130 -4.28 -17.00 1.56
N ASP A 131 -3.67 -18.18 1.42
CA ASP A 131 -3.84 -19.32 2.33
C ASP A 131 -3.11 -19.09 3.67
N PRO A 132 -3.44 -19.82 4.74
CA PRO A 132 -2.76 -19.69 6.04
C PRO A 132 -1.24 -19.91 5.99
N ASP A 133 -0.75 -20.67 5.01
CA ASP A 133 0.68 -20.90 4.78
C ASP A 133 1.36 -19.71 4.07
N GLY A 134 0.61 -18.69 3.67
CA GLY A 134 1.10 -17.52 2.95
C GLY A 134 1.03 -17.63 1.42
N THR A 135 0.58 -18.74 0.86
CA THR A 135 0.43 -18.93 -0.60
C THR A 135 -0.58 -17.94 -1.15
N ILE A 136 -0.17 -17.15 -2.13
CA ILE A 136 -1.03 -16.15 -2.78
C ILE A 136 -1.99 -16.87 -3.73
N ARG A 137 -3.29 -16.60 -3.56
CA ARG A 137 -4.36 -17.12 -4.43
C ARG A 137 -4.77 -16.12 -5.49
N THR A 138 -4.77 -14.83 -5.18
CA THR A 138 -5.12 -13.75 -6.12
C THR A 138 -4.61 -12.40 -5.65
N PHE A 139 -4.34 -11.49 -6.58
CA PHE A 139 -3.97 -10.10 -6.34
C PHE A 139 -4.44 -9.21 -7.51
N PHE A 140 -5.26 -8.19 -7.26
CA PHE A 140 -5.82 -7.32 -8.32
C PHE A 140 -6.42 -6.03 -7.76
N LYS A 141 -6.82 -5.08 -8.60
CA LYS A 141 -7.59 -3.88 -8.23
C LYS A 141 -9.05 -4.01 -8.67
N PRO A 142 -9.99 -4.32 -7.76
CA PRO A 142 -11.40 -4.35 -8.12
C PRO A 142 -11.88 -2.95 -8.56
N ARG A 143 -12.63 -2.88 -9.66
CA ARG A 143 -13.23 -1.61 -10.15
C ARG A 143 -14.11 -0.91 -9.11
N GLN A 144 -14.71 -1.68 -8.19
CA GLN A 144 -15.59 -1.17 -7.14
C GLN A 144 -14.86 -0.91 -5.82
N GLY A 145 -13.53 -1.04 -5.80
CA GLY A 145 -12.69 -0.76 -4.63
C GLY A 145 -13.17 -1.48 -3.37
N GLU A 146 -13.29 -0.72 -2.28
CA GLU A 146 -13.68 -1.26 -0.97
C GLU A 146 -15.06 -1.93 -0.98
N VAL A 147 -16.00 -1.49 -1.83
CA VAL A 147 -17.33 -2.12 -1.93
C VAL A 147 -17.22 -3.59 -2.31
N TYR A 148 -16.24 -3.94 -3.15
CA TYR A 148 -15.96 -5.34 -3.48
C TYR A 148 -15.54 -6.13 -2.23
N PHE A 149 -14.62 -5.57 -1.42
CA PHE A 149 -14.17 -6.18 -0.18
C PHE A 149 -15.32 -6.37 0.83
N GLN A 150 -16.19 -5.37 0.99
CA GLN A 150 -17.34 -5.48 1.91
C GLN A 150 -18.32 -6.58 1.48
N ARG A 151 -18.55 -6.79 0.18
CA ARG A 151 -19.35 -7.93 -0.29
C ARG A 151 -18.71 -9.27 0.03
N GLU A 152 -17.38 -9.37 -0.10
CA GLU A 152 -16.68 -10.61 0.22
C GLU A 152 -16.78 -10.94 1.72
N ARG A 153 -16.82 -9.93 2.60
CA ARG A 153 -17.09 -10.11 4.04
C ARG A 153 -18.48 -10.66 4.35
N MET A 154 -19.46 -10.40 3.49
CA MET A 154 -20.85 -10.84 3.69
C MET A 154 -21.08 -12.29 3.24
N ARG A 155 -20.21 -12.85 2.38
CA ARG A 155 -20.31 -14.20 1.82
C ARG A 155 -19.86 -15.32 2.77
N ARG A 156 -20.14 -15.19 4.07
CA ARG A 156 -19.60 -16.04 5.14
C ARG A 156 -19.98 -17.51 5.05
#